data_AF-Q93834-F1
#
_entry.id   AF-Q93834-F1
#
_cell.length_a   1.000
_cell.length_b   1.000
_cell.length_c   1.000
_cell.angle_alpha   90.00
_cell.angle_beta   90.00
_cell.angle_gamma   90.00
#
_symmetry.space_group_name_H-M   'P 1'
#
loop_
_entity.id
_entity.type
_entity.pdbx_description
1 polymer ?
#
loop_
_entity_poly.entity_id
_entity_poly.type
_entity_poly.pdbx_seq_one_letter_code
_entity_poly.pdbx_strand_id
1 'polypeptide(L)'
;MMLKSCGLIFKGKRFVRLFIFIAVCLGFLIAVTILAGLTIFDRQHNHILHDYVARNDDIVVLSTTYYENSKSFPPNTAVILFNSVQVFHLKYSNLNVVAETMQGNVEVQFKIQPVINTIPFFCKWVPYLAVGQVPEDHVLLKLSTNKIDGMELSLRTPYETPRKVVACFSPLFLNERWQLLLATVEIYSHYGAFMHFYVRSIITDLFKLIKDNKNTRISPWSAIRIGESRAASPMFDPNTELEFRNQASAMTDCLLQYKEAAEFIVFPDPDDILVPVLGKNYYEEFTQAFKMFPTAGAVVYNMTQTSIESSMTPALYSPISMLASMKFKGEQKWGKLVVRPERVDSTWIHRSYAIKEGFEQKVMPVDVNAFYHLRIWKFPEVPTFNRSKISNPPFFDPYHLNATKRAIYKISDGLKIQRKFKNRVSQGTMKTIYSRLPKVSLYYPLIEVCYNRIFYSMKDIGTCRGPEYCNIPAFPGLRCTNVASEFVTYKSYRNIYIHQLISTDFEEGDNGCTL
;
A
#
# COMPACT_ATOMS: atom_id res chain seq x y z
N MET A 1 -10.47 83.01 31.96
CA MET A 1 -11.28 82.75 33.17
C MET A 1 -12.70 82.49 32.71
N MET A 2 -13.19 81.25 32.66
CA MET A 2 -13.76 80.55 33.81
C MET A 2 -13.73 79.03 33.59
N LEU A 3 -13.25 78.33 34.62
CA LEU A 3 -13.55 76.93 34.89
C LEU A 3 -15.07 76.76 35.09
N LYS A 4 -15.66 75.76 34.43
CA LYS A 4 -16.85 75.08 34.96
C LYS A 4 -16.56 73.60 35.15
N SER A 5 -16.53 73.28 36.43
CA SER A 5 -16.36 72.00 37.10
C SER A 5 -17.38 70.93 36.65
N CYS A 6 -16.85 69.70 36.57
CA CYS A 6 -17.45 68.42 36.95
C CYS A 6 -18.97 68.32 37.16
N GLY A 7 -19.59 67.52 36.30
CA GLY A 7 -20.88 66.86 36.53
C GLY A 7 -20.82 65.42 35.99
N LEU A 8 -19.91 64.61 36.53
CA LEU A 8 -19.88 63.16 36.31
C LEU A 8 -20.58 62.50 37.49
N ILE A 9 -21.83 62.05 37.33
CA ILE A 9 -22.46 61.04 38.19
C ILE A 9 -23.67 60.46 37.42
N PHE A 10 -23.55 59.17 37.12
CA PHE A 10 -24.61 58.21 36.82
C PHE A 10 -25.30 58.21 35.43
N LYS A 11 -24.58 57.71 34.43
CA LYS A 11 -25.14 56.94 33.29
C LYS A 11 -25.08 55.41 33.53
N GLY A 12 -25.41 54.96 34.75
CA GLY A 12 -25.36 53.53 35.12
C GLY A 12 -26.28 52.63 34.27
N LYS A 13 -27.47 53.13 33.89
CA LYS A 13 -28.42 52.34 33.06
C LYS A 13 -27.93 52.10 31.63
N ARG A 14 -27.10 52.98 31.07
CA ARG A 14 -26.62 52.85 29.68
C ARG A 14 -25.50 51.81 29.56
N PHE A 15 -24.66 51.72 30.59
CA PHE A 15 -23.55 50.76 30.62
C PHE A 15 -24.03 49.32 30.82
N VAL A 16 -25.02 49.11 31.71
CA VAL A 16 -25.65 47.79 31.91
C VAL A 16 -26.32 47.28 30.63
N ARG A 17 -27.05 48.15 29.91
CA ARG A 17 -27.67 47.79 28.63
C ARG A 17 -26.64 47.41 27.56
N LEU A 18 -25.51 48.12 27.51
CA LEU A 18 -24.43 47.81 26.57
C LEU A 18 -23.77 46.45 26.89
N PHE A 19 -23.52 46.16 28.17
CA PHE A 19 -22.97 44.87 28.60
C PHE A 19 -23.90 43.70 28.28
N ILE A 20 -25.21 43.85 28.54
CA ILE A 20 -26.21 42.83 28.19
C ILE A 20 -26.24 42.60 26.67
N PHE A 21 -26.22 43.68 25.88
CA PHE A 21 -26.21 43.58 24.42
C PHE A 21 -24.97 42.84 23.90
N ILE A 22 -23.78 43.20 24.40
CA ILE A 22 -22.52 42.53 24.02
C ILE A 22 -22.55 41.05 24.40
N ALA A 23 -23.03 40.70 25.60
CA ALA A 23 -23.13 39.31 26.05
C ALA A 23 -24.09 38.49 25.17
N VAL A 24 -25.24 39.05 24.79
CA VAL A 24 -26.21 38.41 23.88
C VAL A 24 -25.61 38.23 22.48
N CYS A 25 -24.93 39.26 21.94
CA CYS A 25 -24.27 39.16 20.65
C CYS A 25 -23.14 38.11 20.64
N LEU A 26 -22.34 38.05 21.70
CA LEU A 26 -21.26 37.06 21.80
C LEU A 26 -21.82 35.65 21.96
N GLY A 27 -22.88 35.47 22.78
CA GLY A 27 -23.58 34.20 22.91
C GLY A 27 -24.20 33.73 21.60
N PHE A 28 -24.79 34.64 20.82
CA PHE A 28 -25.33 34.33 19.50
C PHE A 28 -24.22 33.96 18.50
N LEU A 29 -23.10 34.68 18.50
CA LEU A 29 -21.96 34.37 17.64
C LEU A 29 -21.40 32.98 17.96
N ILE A 30 -21.20 32.67 19.24
CA ILE A 30 -20.74 31.34 19.69
C ILE A 30 -21.74 30.26 19.25
N ALA A 31 -23.05 30.48 19.45
CA ALA A 31 -24.08 29.54 19.02
C ALA A 31 -24.09 29.32 17.50
N VAL A 32 -23.96 30.36 16.69
CA VAL A 32 -23.86 30.25 15.23
C VAL A 32 -22.58 29.54 14.81
N THR A 33 -21.45 29.78 15.50
CA THR A 33 -20.18 29.11 15.20
C THR A 33 -20.23 27.63 15.55
N ILE A 34 -20.86 27.28 16.69
CA ILE A 34 -21.13 25.90 17.09
C ILE A 34 -22.08 25.25 16.09
N LEU A 35 -23.17 25.92 15.72
CA LEU A 35 -24.14 25.38 14.77
C LEU A 35 -23.51 25.19 13.38
N ALA A 36 -22.74 26.14 12.87
CA ALA A 36 -22.01 25.99 11.61
C ALA A 36 -20.96 24.88 11.70
N GLY A 37 -20.24 24.78 12.81
CA GLY A 37 -19.30 23.68 13.09
C GLY A 37 -20.00 22.32 13.11
N LEU A 38 -21.16 22.23 13.76
CA LEU A 38 -22.00 21.04 13.78
C LEU A 38 -22.56 20.73 12.40
N THR A 39 -23.06 21.70 11.63
CA THR A 39 -23.59 21.46 10.27
C THR A 39 -22.48 21.07 9.30
N ILE A 40 -21.26 21.61 9.43
CA ILE A 40 -20.11 21.18 8.61
C ILE A 40 -19.69 19.77 9.02
N PHE A 41 -19.59 19.50 10.32
CA PHE A 41 -19.31 18.18 10.84
C PHE A 41 -20.37 17.18 10.36
N ASP A 42 -21.64 17.51 10.50
CA ASP A 42 -22.78 16.75 10.02
C ASP A 42 -22.70 16.56 8.51
N ARG A 43 -22.55 17.60 7.70
CA ARG A 43 -22.47 17.44 6.25
C ARG A 43 -21.29 16.58 5.80
N GLN A 44 -20.17 16.59 6.53
CA GLN A 44 -19.03 15.71 6.27
C GLN A 44 -19.23 14.27 6.80
N HIS A 45 -19.87 14.10 7.97
CA HIS A 45 -19.98 12.81 8.66
C HIS A 45 -21.33 12.12 8.41
N ASN A 46 -22.43 12.84 8.30
CA ASN A 46 -23.75 12.35 7.93
C ASN A 46 -23.87 11.97 6.45
N HIS A 47 -23.15 12.61 5.51
CA HIS A 47 -23.06 12.03 4.16
C HIS A 47 -22.39 10.65 4.19
N ILE A 48 -21.44 10.45 5.10
CA ILE A 48 -20.81 9.16 5.32
C ILE A 48 -21.80 8.21 6.00
N LEU A 49 -22.41 8.59 7.13
CA LEU A 49 -23.31 7.73 7.92
C LEU A 49 -24.64 7.39 7.22
N HIS A 50 -25.30 8.35 6.55
CA HIS A 50 -26.59 8.11 5.87
C HIS A 50 -26.43 7.25 4.62
N ASP A 51 -25.34 7.39 3.86
CA ASP A 51 -25.02 6.45 2.77
C ASP A 51 -24.55 5.09 3.31
N TYR A 52 -24.07 5.02 4.56
CA TYR A 52 -23.49 3.82 5.20
C TYR A 52 -24.43 2.90 5.94
N VAL A 53 -25.68 3.31 6.19
CA VAL A 53 -26.71 2.34 6.59
C VAL A 53 -27.11 1.57 5.34
N ALA A 54 -26.13 0.93 4.69
CA ALA A 54 -26.39 -0.19 3.82
C ALA A 54 -27.27 -1.12 4.66
N ARG A 55 -28.47 -1.43 4.16
CA ARG A 55 -29.42 -2.33 4.85
C ARG A 55 -28.75 -3.67 5.18
N ASN A 56 -27.70 -3.99 4.43
CA ASN A 56 -26.87 -5.17 4.54
C ASN A 56 -25.38 -4.79 4.57
N ASP A 57 -24.57 -5.45 5.39
CA ASP A 57 -23.11 -5.33 5.40
C ASP A 57 -22.49 -6.37 4.43
N ASP A 58 -21.30 -6.08 3.90
CA ASP A 58 -20.51 -6.98 3.05
C ASP A 58 -19.19 -7.34 3.74
N ILE A 59 -18.79 -8.59 3.63
CA ILE A 59 -17.44 -9.06 3.96
C ILE A 59 -16.86 -9.66 2.69
N VAL A 60 -15.72 -9.16 2.22
CA VAL A 60 -14.96 -9.81 1.14
C VAL A 60 -13.71 -10.42 1.73
N VAL A 61 -13.74 -11.73 1.93
CA VAL A 61 -12.59 -12.52 2.40
C VAL A 61 -11.55 -12.60 1.29
N LEU A 62 -10.36 -12.06 1.55
CA LEU A 62 -9.24 -12.10 0.63
C LEU A 62 -8.34 -13.32 0.88
N SER A 63 -8.12 -13.64 2.15
CA SER A 63 -7.31 -14.79 2.54
C SER A 63 -7.60 -15.22 3.97
N THR A 64 -7.37 -16.51 4.25
CA THR A 64 -7.36 -17.06 5.61
C THR A 64 -6.05 -17.79 5.82
N THR A 65 -5.15 -17.24 6.64
CA THR A 65 -3.86 -17.85 6.94
C THR A 65 -3.92 -18.54 8.30
N TYR A 66 -3.62 -19.84 8.35
CA TYR A 66 -3.54 -20.62 9.58
C TYR A 66 -2.08 -20.80 10.03
N TYR A 67 -1.85 -20.54 11.31
CA TYR A 67 -0.57 -20.63 11.99
C TYR A 67 -0.68 -21.68 13.10
N GLU A 68 -0.21 -22.90 12.80
CA GLU A 68 -0.09 -23.97 13.79
C GLU A 68 0.87 -23.56 14.91
N ASN A 69 2.07 -23.14 14.53
CA ASN A 69 3.09 -22.57 15.40
C ASN A 69 3.52 -21.19 14.86
N SER A 70 3.65 -20.20 15.74
CA SER A 70 4.04 -18.85 15.32
C SER A 70 4.87 -18.15 16.38
N LYS A 71 5.89 -17.41 15.93
CA LYS A 71 6.62 -16.46 16.79
C LYS A 71 5.81 -15.18 17.08
N SER A 72 4.70 -15.00 16.37
CA SER A 72 3.91 -13.78 16.33
C SER A 72 2.51 -13.94 16.91
N PHE A 73 1.92 -15.12 16.81
CA PHE A 73 0.60 -15.43 17.33
C PHE A 73 0.67 -16.59 18.31
N PRO A 74 -0.30 -16.72 19.22
CA PRO A 74 -0.48 -17.96 19.97
C PRO A 74 -0.59 -19.17 19.02
N PRO A 75 -0.24 -20.39 19.48
CA PRO A 75 -0.45 -21.60 18.69
C PRO A 75 -1.88 -21.75 18.21
N ASN A 76 -2.03 -22.41 17.05
CA ASN A 76 -3.31 -22.66 16.40
C ASN A 76 -4.13 -21.40 16.14
N THR A 77 -3.50 -20.34 15.63
CA THR A 77 -4.19 -19.10 15.28
C THR A 77 -4.55 -19.07 13.80
N ALA A 78 -5.79 -18.74 13.47
CA ALA A 78 -6.20 -18.39 12.12
C ALA A 78 -6.44 -16.88 12.01
N VAL A 79 -6.00 -16.31 10.88
CA VAL A 79 -6.12 -14.88 10.58
C VAL A 79 -6.85 -14.72 9.25
N ILE A 80 -8.03 -14.13 9.29
CA ILE A 80 -8.82 -13.76 8.11
C ILE A 80 -8.48 -12.31 7.76
N LEU A 81 -7.96 -12.08 6.56
CA LEU A 81 -7.87 -10.75 5.96
C LEU A 81 -9.10 -10.53 5.08
N PHE A 82 -9.88 -9.49 5.39
CA PHE A 82 -11.09 -9.19 4.65
C PHE A 82 -11.27 -7.69 4.44
N ASN A 83 -12.04 -7.30 3.43
CA ASN A 83 -12.50 -5.93 3.26
C ASN A 83 -13.96 -5.81 3.66
N SER A 84 -14.29 -4.68 4.25
CA SER A 84 -15.65 -4.31 4.56
C SER A 84 -15.75 -2.79 4.63
N VAL A 85 -16.95 -2.32 4.92
CA VAL A 85 -17.25 -0.91 5.16
C VAL A 85 -16.44 -0.39 6.37
N GLN A 86 -16.01 0.87 6.34
CA GLN A 86 -15.10 1.48 7.32
C GLN A 86 -15.58 1.48 8.79
N VAL A 87 -16.89 1.41 9.01
CA VAL A 87 -17.50 1.34 10.36
C VAL A 87 -17.86 -0.08 10.78
N PHE A 88 -17.48 -1.10 10.00
CA PHE A 88 -17.83 -2.50 10.27
C PHE A 88 -17.40 -2.94 11.68
N HIS A 89 -16.18 -2.60 12.09
CA HIS A 89 -15.66 -2.92 13.42
C HIS A 89 -16.39 -2.21 14.59
N LEU A 90 -17.15 -1.14 14.32
CA LEU A 90 -17.99 -0.48 15.32
C LEU A 90 -19.33 -1.21 15.49
N LYS A 91 -19.82 -1.85 14.42
CA LYS A 91 -21.04 -2.67 14.43
C LYS A 91 -20.76 -4.07 14.99
N TYR A 92 -19.59 -4.63 14.68
CA TYR A 92 -19.21 -6.00 15.04
C TYR A 92 -17.79 -6.01 15.64
N SER A 93 -17.67 -6.51 16.87
CA SER A 93 -16.37 -6.70 17.53
C SER A 93 -15.71 -8.03 17.19
N ASN A 94 -16.51 -9.04 16.82
CA ASN A 94 -16.03 -10.37 16.48
C ASN A 94 -16.77 -10.95 15.27
N LEU A 95 -16.11 -11.85 14.55
CA LEU A 95 -16.71 -12.79 13.61
C LEU A 95 -16.85 -14.16 14.29
N ASN A 96 -17.95 -14.86 14.04
CA ASN A 96 -18.12 -16.24 14.51
C ASN A 96 -17.61 -17.20 13.44
N VAL A 97 -16.76 -18.13 13.84
CA VAL A 97 -16.25 -19.19 12.99
C VAL A 97 -16.62 -20.53 13.63
N VAL A 98 -17.09 -21.47 12.82
CA VAL A 98 -17.35 -22.84 13.26
C VAL A 98 -16.19 -23.69 12.78
N ALA A 99 -15.46 -24.28 13.72
CA ALA A 99 -14.42 -25.26 13.44
C ALA A 99 -15.03 -26.67 13.49
N GLU A 100 -14.92 -27.41 12.40
CA GLU A 100 -15.28 -28.82 12.35
C GLU A 100 -14.11 -29.64 12.87
N THR A 101 -14.31 -30.39 13.95
CA THR A 101 -13.29 -31.24 14.59
C THR A 101 -13.73 -32.70 14.59
N MET A 102 -12.85 -33.62 14.95
CA MET A 102 -13.20 -35.05 15.06
C MET A 102 -14.30 -35.33 16.10
N GLN A 103 -14.46 -34.48 17.11
CA GLN A 103 -15.45 -34.62 18.20
C GLN A 103 -16.72 -33.80 17.96
N GLY A 104 -16.78 -33.04 16.86
CA GLY A 104 -17.94 -32.23 16.48
C GLY A 104 -17.58 -30.79 16.15
N ASN A 105 -18.60 -29.94 16.03
CA ASN A 105 -18.41 -28.54 15.67
C ASN A 105 -18.17 -27.68 16.92
N VAL A 106 -17.12 -26.86 16.88
CA VAL A 106 -16.75 -25.91 17.93
C VAL A 106 -16.91 -24.49 17.41
N GLU A 107 -17.70 -23.67 18.09
CA GLU A 107 -17.79 -22.23 17.78
C GLU A 107 -16.60 -21.49 18.40
N VAL A 108 -15.89 -20.72 17.58
CA VAL A 108 -14.80 -19.84 18.00
C VAL A 108 -15.06 -18.41 17.55
N GLN A 109 -14.60 -17.44 18.34
CA GLN A 109 -14.75 -16.02 18.04
C GLN A 109 -13.44 -15.44 17.56
N PHE A 110 -13.48 -14.78 16.39
CA PHE A 110 -12.34 -14.09 15.84
C PHE A 110 -12.49 -12.59 16.07
N LYS A 111 -11.56 -11.99 16.80
CA LYS A 111 -11.57 -10.57 17.12
C LYS A 111 -11.26 -9.75 15.89
N ILE A 112 -12.14 -8.79 15.59
CA ILE A 112 -11.97 -7.87 14.47
C ILE A 112 -11.04 -6.73 14.88
N GLN A 113 -10.07 -6.41 14.01
CA GLN A 113 -9.22 -5.24 14.13
C GLN A 113 -9.05 -4.56 12.76
N PRO A 114 -9.21 -3.23 12.66
CA PRO A 114 -8.91 -2.50 11.44
C PRO A 114 -7.42 -2.60 11.07
N VAL A 115 -7.13 -2.74 9.77
CA VAL A 115 -5.74 -2.64 9.26
C VAL A 115 -5.28 -1.17 9.27
N ILE A 116 -6.21 -0.23 9.12
CA ILE A 116 -5.97 1.22 9.12
C ILE A 116 -6.87 1.86 10.17
N ASN A 117 -6.28 2.51 11.19
CA ASN A 117 -7.05 3.13 12.27
C ASN A 117 -7.44 4.59 11.98
N THR A 118 -6.64 5.30 11.18
CA THR A 118 -7.01 6.64 10.73
C THR A 118 -7.97 6.49 9.56
N ILE A 119 -9.26 6.60 9.86
CA ILE A 119 -10.36 6.72 8.91
C ILE A 119 -9.97 7.76 7.85
N PRO A 120 -9.53 7.37 6.65
CA PRO A 120 -9.47 8.33 5.57
C PRO A 120 -10.94 8.50 5.18
N PHE A 121 -11.58 9.59 5.62
CA PHE A 121 -13.02 9.86 5.42
C PHE A 121 -13.45 9.88 3.94
N PHE A 122 -12.51 9.67 3.01
CA PHE A 122 -12.73 9.63 1.57
C PHE A 122 -12.94 8.23 0.99
N CYS A 123 -12.58 7.13 1.67
CA CYS A 123 -12.82 5.76 1.17
C CYS A 123 -13.85 5.02 2.00
N LYS A 124 -14.89 4.47 1.35
CA LYS A 124 -15.95 3.74 2.05
C LYS A 124 -15.60 2.28 2.37
N TRP A 125 -14.50 1.75 1.86
CA TRP A 125 -14.08 0.38 2.15
C TRP A 125 -12.66 0.35 2.69
N VAL A 126 -12.43 -0.48 3.69
CA VAL A 126 -11.12 -0.66 4.32
C VAL A 126 -10.86 -2.12 4.67
N PRO A 127 -9.58 -2.51 4.79
CA PRO A 127 -9.24 -3.84 5.27
C PRO A 127 -9.34 -3.99 6.78
N TYR A 128 -9.64 -5.22 7.17
CA TYR A 128 -9.71 -5.72 8.53
C TYR A 128 -8.98 -7.05 8.65
N LEU A 129 -8.51 -7.32 9.85
CA LEU A 129 -8.11 -8.66 10.28
C LEU A 129 -9.15 -9.18 11.26
N ALA A 130 -9.52 -10.44 11.12
CA ALA A 130 -10.22 -11.20 12.15
C ALA A 130 -9.29 -12.33 12.63
N VAL A 131 -8.89 -12.26 13.89
CA VAL A 131 -7.88 -13.15 14.49
C VAL A 131 -8.51 -13.98 15.59
N GLY A 132 -8.32 -15.30 15.57
CA GLY A 132 -8.72 -16.16 16.67
C GLY A 132 -8.00 -17.50 16.68
N GLN A 133 -7.99 -18.13 17.86
CA GLN A 133 -7.44 -19.47 18.03
C GLN A 133 -8.50 -20.52 17.68
N VAL A 134 -8.06 -21.60 17.04
CA VAL A 134 -8.88 -22.73 16.61
C VAL A 134 -8.41 -24.01 17.33
N PRO A 135 -9.27 -25.02 17.47
CA PRO A 135 -8.85 -26.34 17.95
C PRO A 135 -7.72 -26.92 17.09
N GLU A 136 -6.76 -27.61 17.72
CA GLU A 136 -5.61 -28.21 17.03
C GLU A 136 -6.04 -29.26 15.99
N ASP A 137 -7.13 -29.97 16.27
CA ASP A 137 -7.69 -31.05 15.44
C ASP A 137 -8.82 -30.59 14.52
N HIS A 138 -8.89 -29.29 14.20
CA HIS A 138 -9.83 -28.79 13.20
C HIS A 138 -9.50 -29.35 11.81
N VAL A 139 -10.53 -29.76 11.10
CA VAL A 139 -10.48 -30.23 9.71
C VAL A 139 -10.87 -29.10 8.75
N LEU A 140 -11.83 -28.26 9.18
CA LEU A 140 -12.37 -27.18 8.37
C LEU A 140 -12.78 -25.99 9.24
N LEU A 141 -12.70 -24.79 8.68
CA LEU A 141 -13.25 -23.57 9.29
C LEU A 141 -14.36 -23.00 8.40
N LYS A 142 -15.51 -22.69 9.00
CA LYS A 142 -16.64 -22.04 8.33
C LYS A 142 -16.91 -20.68 8.96
N LEU A 143 -16.85 -19.60 8.18
CA LEU A 143 -17.27 -18.28 8.63
C LEU A 143 -18.80 -18.22 8.68
N SER A 144 -19.36 -18.09 9.88
CA SER A 144 -20.79 -18.20 10.14
C SER A 144 -21.36 -16.89 10.69
N THR A 145 -22.59 -16.55 10.29
CA THR A 145 -23.37 -15.49 10.97
C THR A 145 -24.51 -16.04 11.83
N ASN A 146 -24.81 -17.34 11.73
CA ASN A 146 -25.94 -18.00 12.41
C ASN A 146 -25.51 -19.08 13.41
N LYS A 147 -24.20 -19.32 13.58
CA LYS A 147 -23.58 -20.34 14.45
C LYS A 147 -23.85 -21.81 14.06
N ILE A 148 -24.63 -22.06 13.01
CA ILE A 148 -25.07 -23.41 12.61
C ILE A 148 -24.42 -23.82 11.28
N ASP A 149 -24.40 -22.90 10.31
CA ASP A 149 -23.82 -23.09 8.99
C ASP A 149 -22.98 -21.87 8.61
N GLY A 150 -22.06 -22.02 7.67
CA GLY A 150 -21.19 -20.93 7.26
C GLY A 150 -20.45 -21.22 5.97
N MET A 151 -19.87 -20.17 5.43
CA MET A 151 -19.04 -20.25 4.25
C MET A 151 -17.69 -20.87 4.61
N GLU A 152 -17.34 -21.98 3.95
CA GLU A 152 -16.06 -22.66 4.11
C GLU A 152 -14.89 -21.73 3.76
N LEU A 153 -13.95 -21.57 4.69
CA LEU A 153 -12.76 -20.75 4.50
C LEU A 153 -11.64 -21.56 3.86
N SER A 154 -11.13 -21.07 2.72
CA SER A 154 -9.93 -21.63 2.11
C SER A 154 -8.70 -21.30 2.96
N LEU A 155 -8.18 -22.30 3.66
CA LEU A 155 -7.01 -22.15 4.52
C LEU A 155 -5.73 -22.25 3.70
N ARG A 156 -4.78 -21.37 4.01
CA ARG A 156 -3.39 -21.48 3.58
C ARG A 156 -2.47 -21.44 4.78
N THR A 157 -1.31 -22.07 4.66
CA THR A 157 -0.21 -21.91 5.62
C THR A 157 0.69 -20.74 5.20
N PRO A 158 1.33 -20.04 6.14
CA PRO A 158 2.36 -19.06 5.81
C PRO A 158 3.55 -19.76 5.13
N TYR A 159 4.38 -19.01 4.41
CA TYR A 159 5.61 -19.56 3.88
C TYR A 159 6.57 -19.94 5.01
N GLU A 160 7.18 -21.11 4.88
CA GLU A 160 8.12 -21.66 5.87
C GLU A 160 9.58 -21.42 5.50
N THR A 161 9.90 -21.25 4.21
CA THR A 161 11.28 -21.07 3.75
C THR A 161 11.90 -19.83 4.38
N PRO A 162 12.93 -19.95 5.24
CA PRO A 162 13.49 -18.79 5.94
C PRO A 162 14.10 -17.78 4.97
N ARG A 163 13.81 -16.49 5.19
CA ARG A 163 14.28 -15.34 4.42
C ARG A 163 14.78 -14.26 5.36
N LYS A 164 15.95 -13.71 5.05
CA LYS A 164 16.48 -12.56 5.82
C LYS A 164 15.69 -11.28 5.57
N VAL A 165 15.41 -11.00 4.30
CA VAL A 165 14.67 -9.81 3.87
C VAL A 165 13.70 -10.19 2.77
N VAL A 166 12.44 -9.79 2.94
CA VAL A 166 11.41 -9.84 1.90
C VAL A 166 11.00 -8.42 1.53
N ALA A 167 10.93 -8.11 0.24
CA ALA A 167 10.41 -6.85 -0.30
C ALA A 167 9.03 -7.09 -0.90
N CYS A 168 8.00 -6.59 -0.23
CA CYS A 168 6.60 -6.71 -0.62
C CYS A 168 6.18 -5.45 -1.40
N PHE A 169 6.15 -5.53 -2.72
CA PHE A 169 5.84 -4.39 -3.58
C PHE A 169 4.34 -4.11 -3.64
N SER A 170 3.99 -2.83 -3.77
CA SER A 170 2.61 -2.42 -4.08
C SER A 170 2.07 -3.14 -5.33
N PRO A 171 0.75 -3.42 -5.41
CA PRO A 171 0.16 -4.05 -6.60
C PRO A 171 0.49 -3.32 -7.91
N LEU A 172 1.15 -4.04 -8.83
CA LEU A 172 1.44 -3.58 -10.19
C LEU A 172 0.16 -3.58 -11.01
N PHE A 173 -0.07 -2.51 -11.78
CA PHE A 173 -1.23 -2.36 -12.65
C PHE A 173 -0.81 -1.61 -13.91
N LEU A 174 -1.38 -1.98 -15.06
CA LEU A 174 -1.07 -1.39 -16.37
C LEU A 174 0.45 -1.23 -16.57
N ASN A 175 1.22 -2.16 -16.01
CA ASN A 175 2.64 -1.93 -15.79
C ASN A 175 3.40 -2.17 -17.08
N GLU A 176 3.84 -1.09 -17.70
CA GLU A 176 4.58 -1.10 -18.97
C GLU A 176 5.97 -0.48 -18.88
N ARG A 177 6.27 0.17 -17.74
CA ARG A 177 7.54 0.85 -17.48
C ARG A 177 8.61 -0.15 -17.06
N TRP A 178 8.97 -1.00 -18.01
CA TRP A 178 9.89 -2.11 -17.81
C TRP A 178 11.27 -1.66 -17.33
N GLN A 179 11.72 -0.45 -17.65
CA GLN A 179 13.03 0.07 -17.23
C GLN A 179 13.14 0.08 -15.71
N LEU A 180 12.15 0.65 -15.03
CA LEU A 180 12.15 0.73 -13.57
C LEU A 180 12.04 -0.64 -12.95
N LEU A 181 11.08 -1.44 -13.39
CA LEU A 181 10.84 -2.73 -12.77
C LEU A 181 12.06 -3.64 -12.92
N LEU A 182 12.74 -3.62 -14.08
CA LEU A 182 13.99 -4.35 -14.25
C LEU A 182 15.12 -3.78 -13.37
N ALA A 183 15.27 -2.46 -13.25
CA ALA A 183 16.26 -1.88 -12.33
C ALA A 183 16.02 -2.30 -10.88
N THR A 184 14.77 -2.18 -10.41
CA THR A 184 14.33 -2.55 -9.07
C THR A 184 14.62 -4.03 -8.81
N VAL A 185 14.25 -4.92 -9.74
CA VAL A 185 14.53 -6.35 -9.61
C VAL A 185 16.03 -6.66 -9.49
N GLU A 186 16.87 -5.99 -10.28
CA GLU A 186 18.33 -6.21 -10.23
C GLU A 186 18.96 -5.63 -8.96
N ILE A 187 18.53 -4.45 -8.53
CA ILE A 187 19.08 -3.77 -7.36
C ILE A 187 18.70 -4.50 -6.08
N TYR A 188 17.41 -4.86 -5.93
CA TYR A 188 16.95 -5.54 -4.73
C TYR A 188 17.53 -6.95 -4.61
N SER A 189 17.62 -7.66 -5.75
CA SER A 189 18.30 -8.96 -5.82
C SER A 189 19.80 -8.86 -5.48
N HIS A 190 20.47 -7.78 -5.92
CA HIS A 190 21.89 -7.56 -5.61
C HIS A 190 22.13 -7.35 -4.11
N TYR A 191 21.28 -6.57 -3.45
CA TYR A 191 21.35 -6.32 -2.00
C TYR A 191 20.66 -7.40 -1.15
N GLY A 192 20.25 -8.51 -1.75
CA GLY A 192 19.86 -9.74 -1.05
C GLY A 192 18.41 -9.82 -0.60
N ALA A 193 17.50 -9.02 -1.16
CA ALA A 193 16.07 -9.16 -0.90
C ALA A 193 15.45 -10.26 -1.77
N PHE A 194 14.52 -11.02 -1.18
CA PHE A 194 13.52 -11.79 -1.92
C PHE A 194 12.33 -10.87 -2.21
N MET A 195 11.85 -10.81 -3.44
CA MET A 195 10.84 -9.85 -3.88
C MET A 195 9.51 -10.56 -4.10
N HIS A 196 8.43 -10.00 -3.56
CA HIS A 196 7.07 -10.44 -3.82
C HIS A 196 6.33 -9.32 -4.54
N PHE A 197 5.92 -9.57 -5.77
CA PHE A 197 5.09 -8.65 -6.55
C PHE A 197 3.65 -9.15 -6.58
N TYR A 198 2.74 -8.28 -6.18
CA TYR A 198 1.35 -8.40 -6.57
C TYR A 198 1.15 -7.81 -7.95
N VAL A 199 0.44 -8.50 -8.82
CA VAL A 199 0.16 -8.04 -10.19
C VAL A 199 -1.33 -8.09 -10.41
N ARG A 200 -1.89 -6.98 -10.87
CA ARG A 200 -3.25 -6.88 -11.41
C ARG A 200 -3.23 -6.89 -12.93
N SER A 201 -2.30 -6.13 -13.52
CA SER A 201 -1.98 -6.22 -14.94
C SER A 201 -0.60 -5.66 -15.28
N ILE A 202 0.01 -6.23 -16.32
CA ILE A 202 1.39 -5.95 -16.73
C ILE A 202 1.61 -6.41 -18.17
N ILE A 203 2.50 -5.76 -18.91
CA ILE A 203 2.85 -6.24 -20.26
C ILE A 203 3.46 -7.65 -20.18
N THR A 204 3.03 -8.56 -21.05
CA THR A 204 3.33 -9.99 -20.93
C THR A 204 4.83 -10.29 -20.96
N ASP A 205 5.59 -9.62 -21.83
CA ASP A 205 7.04 -9.86 -21.91
C ASP A 205 7.77 -9.38 -20.64
N LEU A 206 7.31 -8.31 -19.99
CA LEU A 206 7.86 -7.87 -18.71
C LEU A 206 7.53 -8.86 -17.59
N PHE A 207 6.29 -9.34 -17.52
CA PHE A 207 5.88 -10.39 -16.59
C PHE A 207 6.79 -11.61 -16.69
N LYS A 208 7.04 -12.11 -17.90
CA LYS A 208 7.93 -13.25 -18.15
C LYS A 208 9.36 -12.97 -17.67
N LEU A 209 9.89 -11.77 -17.95
CA LEU A 209 11.25 -11.38 -17.52
C LEU A 209 11.42 -11.33 -16.00
N ILE A 210 10.38 -10.99 -15.24
CA ILE A 210 10.48 -10.93 -13.76
C ILE A 210 10.07 -12.24 -13.09
N LYS A 211 9.19 -13.03 -13.71
CA LYS A 211 8.75 -14.35 -13.23
C LYS A 211 9.90 -15.35 -13.16
N ASP A 212 10.81 -15.31 -14.13
CA ASP A 212 11.95 -16.24 -14.22
C ASP A 212 13.11 -15.90 -13.26
N ASN A 213 12.96 -14.87 -12.42
CA ASN A 213 13.97 -14.53 -11.42
C ASN A 213 13.78 -15.36 -10.15
N LYS A 214 14.79 -16.16 -9.77
CA LYS A 214 14.79 -17.00 -8.55
C LYS A 214 14.54 -16.26 -7.23
N ASN A 215 14.80 -14.95 -7.20
CA ASN A 215 14.59 -14.09 -6.03
C ASN A 215 13.24 -13.37 -6.10
N THR A 216 12.35 -13.77 -7.01
CA THR A 216 11.06 -13.14 -7.22
C THR A 216 9.95 -14.17 -7.06
N ARG A 217 8.86 -13.75 -6.40
CA ARG A 217 7.55 -14.38 -6.46
C ARG A 217 6.55 -13.37 -7.03
N ILE A 218 5.64 -13.85 -7.85
CA ILE A 218 4.55 -13.06 -8.40
C ILE A 218 3.23 -13.73 -8.02
N SER A 219 2.32 -12.94 -7.45
CA SER A 219 0.97 -13.40 -7.09
C SER A 219 -0.07 -12.51 -7.77
N PRO A 220 -1.19 -13.07 -8.23
CA PRO A 220 -2.28 -12.26 -8.75
C PRO A 220 -2.88 -11.41 -7.62
N TRP A 221 -3.33 -10.21 -7.97
CA TRP A 221 -4.05 -9.30 -7.09
C TRP A 221 -5.30 -8.82 -7.80
N SER A 222 -6.42 -9.47 -7.50
CA SER A 222 -7.69 -9.29 -8.20
C SER A 222 -8.44 -8.05 -7.72
N ALA A 223 -9.17 -7.43 -8.64
CA ALA A 223 -10.27 -6.55 -8.30
C ALA A 223 -11.37 -7.35 -7.57
N ILE A 224 -12.05 -6.73 -6.62
CA ILE A 224 -13.20 -7.34 -5.95
C ILE A 224 -14.39 -7.34 -6.90
N ARG A 225 -14.94 -8.52 -7.21
CA ARG A 225 -16.11 -8.67 -8.09
C ARG A 225 -17.25 -9.35 -7.34
N ILE A 226 -18.06 -8.58 -6.62
CA ILE A 226 -19.18 -9.11 -5.80
C ILE A 226 -20.45 -9.50 -6.59
N GLY A 227 -20.36 -9.45 -7.93
CA GLY A 227 -21.42 -9.84 -8.86
C GLY A 227 -22.69 -8.99 -8.76
N GLU A 228 -23.70 -9.34 -9.56
CA GLU A 228 -24.99 -8.63 -9.59
C GLU A 228 -25.76 -8.75 -8.25
N SER A 229 -25.47 -9.80 -7.46
CA SER A 229 -26.22 -10.16 -6.25
C SER A 229 -26.14 -9.14 -5.10
N ARG A 230 -25.11 -8.27 -5.09
CA ARG A 230 -24.94 -7.14 -4.15
C ARG A 230 -24.86 -5.78 -4.81
N ALA A 231 -25.02 -5.72 -6.13
CA ALA A 231 -25.18 -4.49 -6.86
C ALA A 231 -26.56 -3.89 -6.53
N ALA A 232 -26.73 -3.36 -5.29
CA ALA A 232 -27.92 -2.60 -4.91
C ALA A 232 -28.19 -1.46 -5.91
N SER A 233 -27.12 -1.03 -6.58
CA SER A 233 -27.14 -0.48 -7.92
C SER A 233 -26.19 -1.31 -8.80
N PRO A 234 -26.54 -1.66 -10.06
CA PRO A 234 -25.59 -2.21 -11.05
C PRO A 234 -24.32 -1.35 -11.25
N MET A 235 -24.30 -0.14 -10.68
CA MET A 235 -23.18 0.80 -10.69
C MET A 235 -22.26 0.72 -9.47
N PHE A 236 -22.59 -0.07 -8.43
CA PHE A 236 -21.75 -0.14 -7.22
C PHE A 236 -20.53 -1.04 -7.46
N ASP A 237 -19.34 -0.43 -7.47
CA ASP A 237 -18.06 -1.13 -7.54
C ASP A 237 -17.24 -0.85 -6.28
N PRO A 238 -17.00 -1.85 -5.39
CA PRO A 238 -16.19 -1.65 -4.19
C PRO A 238 -14.74 -1.25 -4.50
N ASN A 239 -14.23 -1.54 -5.70
CA ASN A 239 -12.88 -1.11 -6.08
C ASN A 239 -12.78 0.41 -6.21
N THR A 240 -13.87 1.11 -6.50
CA THR A 240 -13.91 2.59 -6.47
C THR A 240 -13.88 3.16 -5.07
N GLU A 241 -14.08 2.33 -4.04
CA GLU A 241 -14.14 2.72 -2.62
C GLU A 241 -12.96 2.16 -1.80
N LEU A 242 -12.00 1.53 -2.48
CA LEU A 242 -10.76 0.99 -1.89
C LEU A 242 -9.56 1.83 -2.32
N GLU A 243 -8.79 2.27 -1.33
CA GLU A 243 -7.63 3.11 -1.59
C GLU A 243 -6.55 2.34 -2.38
N PHE A 244 -6.03 2.96 -3.43
CA PHE A 244 -4.88 2.51 -4.22
C PHE A 244 -4.99 1.05 -4.69
N ARG A 245 -6.14 0.63 -5.23
CA ARG A 245 -6.37 -0.77 -5.65
C ARG A 245 -6.22 -1.76 -4.48
N ASN A 246 -6.65 -1.34 -3.30
CA ASN A 246 -6.57 -2.14 -2.09
C ASN A 246 -5.13 -2.46 -1.64
N GLN A 247 -4.22 -1.49 -1.79
CA GLN A 247 -2.80 -1.65 -1.49
C GLN A 247 -2.52 -2.05 -0.03
N ALA A 248 -3.32 -1.55 0.91
CA ALA A 248 -3.21 -1.89 2.33
C ALA A 248 -3.45 -3.38 2.60
N SER A 249 -4.46 -3.96 1.94
CA SER A 249 -4.72 -5.40 1.99
C SER A 249 -3.55 -6.17 1.38
N ALA A 250 -3.04 -5.76 0.21
CA ALA A 250 -1.94 -6.47 -0.45
C ALA A 250 -0.68 -6.51 0.42
N MET A 251 -0.31 -5.38 1.02
CA MET A 251 0.86 -5.30 1.89
C MET A 251 0.66 -6.12 3.17
N THR A 252 -0.54 -6.07 3.77
CA THR A 252 -0.88 -6.90 4.93
C THR A 252 -0.92 -8.38 4.58
N ASP A 253 -1.41 -8.76 3.41
CA ASP A 253 -1.42 -10.14 2.93
C ASP A 253 0.01 -10.68 2.77
N CYS A 254 0.91 -9.87 2.20
CA CYS A 254 2.32 -10.21 2.12
C CYS A 254 2.96 -10.37 3.50
N LEU A 255 2.68 -9.44 4.44
CA LEU A 255 3.14 -9.54 5.82
C LEU A 255 2.71 -10.87 6.45
N LEU A 256 1.44 -11.25 6.32
CA LEU A 256 0.91 -12.50 6.86
C LEU A 256 1.60 -13.72 6.22
N GLN A 257 1.76 -13.74 4.90
CA GLN A 257 2.41 -14.86 4.21
C GLN A 257 3.87 -15.07 4.63
N TYR A 258 4.63 -14.01 4.91
CA TYR A 258 6.04 -14.12 5.32
C TYR A 258 6.28 -13.90 6.82
N LYS A 259 5.21 -13.87 7.62
CA LYS A 259 5.31 -13.52 9.05
C LYS A 259 6.27 -14.42 9.80
N GLU A 260 6.26 -15.71 9.46
CA GLU A 260 7.13 -16.73 10.07
C GLU A 260 8.46 -16.93 9.30
N ALA A 261 8.45 -16.77 7.98
CA ALA A 261 9.64 -16.94 7.14
C ALA A 261 10.63 -15.77 7.20
N ALA A 262 10.19 -14.52 7.38
CA ALA A 262 11.05 -13.35 7.24
C ALA A 262 11.60 -12.82 8.58
N GLU A 263 12.87 -12.39 8.60
CA GLU A 263 13.42 -11.58 9.69
C GLU A 263 13.01 -10.10 9.56
N PHE A 264 13.06 -9.56 8.33
CA PHE A 264 12.59 -8.21 8.01
C PHE A 264 11.73 -8.21 6.75
N ILE A 265 10.71 -7.36 6.73
CA ILE A 265 9.91 -7.10 5.53
C ILE A 265 9.94 -5.60 5.22
N VAL A 266 10.23 -5.25 3.97
CA VAL A 266 10.18 -3.89 3.46
C VAL A 266 9.02 -3.74 2.47
N PHE A 267 8.33 -2.59 2.49
CA PHE A 267 7.14 -2.33 1.67
C PHE A 267 7.37 -1.15 0.68
N PRO A 268 8.18 -1.33 -0.37
CA PRO A 268 8.46 -0.28 -1.36
C PRO A 268 7.41 -0.23 -2.49
N ASP A 269 7.38 0.88 -3.23
CA ASP A 269 6.79 0.90 -4.57
C ASP A 269 7.86 0.50 -5.62
N PRO A 270 7.47 0.12 -6.85
CA PRO A 270 8.41 -0.34 -7.88
C PRO A 270 9.41 0.73 -8.33
N ASP A 271 9.13 2.01 -8.06
CA ASP A 271 9.96 3.17 -8.35
C ASP A 271 10.76 3.67 -7.15
N ASP A 272 10.76 2.92 -6.04
CA ASP A 272 11.54 3.22 -4.84
C ASP A 272 12.75 2.31 -4.70
N ILE A 273 13.93 2.93 -4.66
CA ILE A 273 15.19 2.24 -4.45
C ILE A 273 15.78 2.63 -3.11
N LEU A 274 16.06 1.65 -2.25
CA LEU A 274 16.93 1.83 -1.09
C LEU A 274 18.29 1.22 -1.39
N VAL A 275 19.36 1.97 -1.14
CA VAL A 275 20.73 1.46 -1.15
C VAL A 275 21.23 1.33 0.29
N PRO A 276 21.69 0.14 0.74
CA PRO A 276 22.29 -0.03 2.06
C PRO A 276 23.49 0.88 2.29
N VAL A 277 23.54 1.51 3.47
CA VAL A 277 24.63 2.40 3.91
C VAL A 277 25.19 2.02 5.28
N LEU A 278 24.34 1.47 6.15
CA LEU A 278 24.69 0.96 7.47
C LEU A 278 25.28 -0.46 7.39
N GLY A 279 25.13 -1.12 6.24
CA GLY A 279 25.56 -2.48 5.98
C GLY A 279 25.88 -2.75 4.51
N LYS A 280 26.32 -3.97 4.21
CA LYS A 280 26.67 -4.41 2.84
C LYS A 280 25.46 -4.88 2.02
N ASN A 281 24.33 -5.15 2.67
CA ASN A 281 23.11 -5.70 2.10
C ASN A 281 21.91 -5.24 2.95
N TYR A 282 20.68 -5.52 2.52
CA TYR A 282 19.49 -5.09 3.27
C TYR A 282 19.38 -5.72 4.66
N TYR A 283 19.86 -6.95 4.82
CA TYR A 283 19.81 -7.61 6.13
C TYR A 283 20.65 -6.87 7.17
N GLU A 284 21.89 -6.51 6.81
CA GLU A 284 22.77 -5.71 7.68
C GLU A 284 22.22 -4.30 7.89
N GLU A 285 21.70 -3.65 6.83
CA GLU A 285 21.06 -2.34 6.92
C GLU A 285 19.94 -2.33 7.98
N PHE A 286 19.01 -3.27 7.89
CA PHE A 286 17.86 -3.34 8.77
C PHE A 286 18.24 -3.83 10.17
N THR A 287 19.20 -4.76 10.28
CA THR A 287 19.76 -5.16 11.57
C THR A 287 20.32 -3.95 12.33
N GLN A 288 21.06 -3.07 11.64
CA GLN A 288 21.58 -1.85 12.28
C GLN A 288 20.47 -0.84 12.57
N ALA A 289 19.49 -0.69 11.68
CA ALA A 289 18.33 0.18 11.94
C ALA A 289 17.58 -0.22 13.22
N PHE A 290 17.28 -1.50 13.42
CA PHE A 290 16.60 -1.98 14.62
C PHE A 290 17.50 -2.06 15.86
N LYS A 291 18.84 -2.00 15.71
CA LYS A 291 19.76 -1.76 16.83
C LYS A 291 19.75 -0.31 17.28
N MET A 292 19.67 0.64 16.34
CA MET A 292 19.53 2.07 16.67
C MET A 292 18.16 2.37 17.29
N PHE A 293 17.14 1.58 16.95
CA PHE A 293 15.78 1.73 17.45
C PHE A 293 15.24 0.43 18.08
N PRO A 294 15.68 0.05 19.31
CA PRO A 294 15.28 -1.23 19.91
C PRO A 294 13.77 -1.40 20.11
N THR A 295 13.06 -0.30 20.39
CA THR A 295 11.59 -0.25 20.57
C THR A 295 10.82 -0.17 19.24
N ALA A 296 11.49 -0.16 18.09
CA ALA A 296 10.79 -0.11 16.81
C ALA A 296 10.10 -1.44 16.50
N GLY A 297 8.80 -1.40 16.20
CA GLY A 297 8.11 -2.43 15.43
C GLY A 297 8.27 -2.20 13.92
N ALA A 298 8.33 -0.92 13.55
CA ALA A 298 8.54 -0.45 12.18
C ALA A 298 9.54 0.71 12.14
N VAL A 299 10.37 0.75 11.10
CA VAL A 299 11.27 1.86 10.78
C VAL A 299 10.88 2.43 9.42
N VAL A 300 10.56 3.72 9.40
CA VAL A 300 10.22 4.46 8.18
C VAL A 300 11.49 5.06 7.60
N TYR A 301 11.82 4.71 6.37
CA TYR A 301 12.84 5.40 5.60
C TYR A 301 12.16 6.44 4.72
N ASN A 302 12.38 7.72 5.00
CA ASN A 302 11.83 8.81 4.19
C ASN A 302 12.27 8.70 2.74
N MET A 303 11.48 9.28 1.84
CA MET A 303 11.77 9.29 0.42
C MET A 303 12.32 10.64 -0.01
N THR A 304 13.37 10.62 -0.82
CA THR A 304 13.87 11.82 -1.51
C THR A 304 13.51 11.75 -2.99
N GLN A 305 12.94 12.84 -3.50
CA GLN A 305 12.57 12.95 -4.92
C GLN A 305 13.82 13.01 -5.79
N THR A 306 13.85 12.19 -6.82
CA THR A 306 14.98 12.13 -7.77
C THR A 306 14.50 12.10 -9.22
N SER A 307 15.37 12.59 -10.12
CA SER A 307 15.22 12.43 -11.56
C SER A 307 16.28 11.49 -12.13
N ILE A 308 15.91 10.72 -13.15
CA ILE A 308 16.77 9.77 -13.85
C ILE A 308 16.68 9.91 -15.38
N GLU A 309 17.71 9.46 -16.06
CA GLU A 309 17.75 9.23 -17.51
C GLU A 309 17.77 7.73 -17.78
N SER A 310 16.94 7.26 -18.72
CA SER A 310 16.89 5.86 -19.14
C SER A 310 16.60 5.74 -20.64
N SER A 311 16.59 4.52 -21.18
CA SER A 311 16.27 4.28 -22.60
C SER A 311 14.97 3.52 -22.75
N MET A 312 14.19 3.88 -23.77
CA MET A 312 13.05 3.07 -24.23
C MET A 312 13.47 1.95 -25.19
N THR A 313 14.73 1.93 -25.64
CA THR A 313 15.23 0.88 -26.51
C THR A 313 15.91 -0.20 -25.67
N PRO A 314 15.43 -1.45 -25.64
CA PRO A 314 16.03 -2.53 -24.84
C PRO A 314 17.54 -2.69 -25.07
N ALA A 315 17.98 -2.66 -26.34
CA ALA A 315 19.40 -2.79 -26.66
C ALA A 315 20.32 -1.69 -26.06
N LEU A 316 19.76 -0.54 -25.69
CA LEU A 316 20.49 0.61 -25.15
C LEU A 316 20.30 0.78 -23.62
N TYR A 317 19.45 -0.03 -23.00
CA TYR A 317 19.15 0.10 -21.57
C TYR A 317 20.26 -0.46 -20.68
N SER A 318 20.47 0.22 -19.55
CA SER A 318 21.58 -0.03 -18.63
C SER A 318 21.20 0.41 -17.21
N PRO A 319 20.94 -0.52 -16.27
CA PRO A 319 20.64 -0.17 -14.88
C PRO A 319 21.69 0.74 -14.23
N ILE A 320 22.98 0.52 -14.51
CA ILE A 320 24.04 1.38 -13.96
C ILE A 320 24.03 2.78 -14.58
N SER A 321 23.69 2.91 -15.87
CA SER A 321 23.54 4.22 -16.51
C SER A 321 22.38 4.99 -15.89
N MET A 322 21.28 4.30 -15.58
CA MET A 322 20.13 4.89 -14.89
C MET A 322 20.55 5.40 -13.50
N LEU A 323 21.21 4.58 -12.69
CA LEU A 323 21.71 5.00 -11.37
C LEU A 323 22.72 6.15 -11.45
N ALA A 324 23.65 6.10 -12.41
CA ALA A 324 24.66 7.15 -12.62
C ALA A 324 24.06 8.49 -13.09
N SER A 325 22.83 8.48 -13.63
CA SER A 325 22.14 9.68 -14.08
C SER A 325 21.32 10.38 -13.00
N MET A 326 21.22 9.78 -11.80
CA MET A 326 20.33 10.23 -10.75
C MET A 326 20.69 11.64 -10.26
N LYS A 327 19.68 12.50 -10.13
CA LYS A 327 19.79 13.86 -9.58
C LYS A 327 18.71 14.10 -8.55
N PHE A 328 19.11 14.58 -7.37
CA PHE A 328 18.19 14.93 -6.28
C PHE A 328 17.45 16.24 -6.56
N LYS A 329 16.24 16.35 -6.02
CA LYS A 329 15.39 17.56 -6.14
C LYS A 329 15.32 18.42 -4.89
N GLY A 330 15.92 17.99 -3.78
CA GLY A 330 15.80 18.70 -2.51
C GLY A 330 14.44 18.53 -1.81
N GLU A 331 13.54 17.71 -2.36
CA GLU A 331 12.20 17.47 -1.82
C GLU A 331 12.11 16.13 -1.11
N GLN A 332 11.67 16.16 0.15
CA GLN A 332 11.38 14.96 0.94
C GLN A 332 9.89 14.65 0.91
N LYS A 333 9.54 13.37 0.82
CA LYS A 333 8.17 12.85 0.94
C LYS A 333 8.10 11.76 2.01
N TRP A 334 6.88 11.35 2.30
CA TRP A 334 6.59 10.31 3.28
C TRP A 334 7.29 9.01 2.90
N GLY A 335 7.89 8.35 3.89
CA GLY A 335 8.75 7.20 3.66
C GLY A 335 8.05 5.87 3.38
N LYS A 336 8.87 4.84 3.17
CA LYS A 336 8.45 3.43 3.12
C LYS A 336 8.87 2.70 4.37
N LEU A 337 8.13 1.64 4.71
CA LEU A 337 8.29 0.92 5.96
C LEU A 337 9.20 -0.29 5.81
N VAL A 338 10.01 -0.52 6.84
CA VAL A 338 10.67 -1.78 7.15
C VAL A 338 10.13 -2.25 8.51
N VAL A 339 9.67 -3.49 8.60
CA VAL A 339 9.10 -4.04 9.84
C VAL A 339 9.83 -5.30 10.28
N ARG A 340 9.78 -5.56 11.59
CA ARG A 340 9.99 -6.90 12.14
C ARG A 340 8.63 -7.61 12.18
N PRO A 341 8.40 -8.71 11.44
CA PRO A 341 7.07 -9.30 11.30
C PRO A 341 6.43 -9.73 12.62
N GLU A 342 7.23 -10.12 13.62
CA GLU A 342 6.75 -10.53 14.93
C GLU A 342 6.25 -9.37 15.81
N ARG A 343 6.53 -8.12 15.42
CA ARG A 343 6.16 -6.90 16.16
C ARG A 343 4.98 -6.15 15.55
N VAL A 344 4.48 -6.61 14.41
CA VAL A 344 3.48 -5.90 13.60
C VAL A 344 2.49 -6.89 13.00
N ASP A 345 1.19 -6.64 13.15
CA ASP A 345 0.13 -7.51 12.63
C ASP A 345 -0.50 -7.01 11.33
N SER A 346 -0.35 -5.72 11.02
CA SER A 346 -0.83 -5.12 9.77
C SER A 346 0.07 -3.97 9.30
N THR A 347 0.00 -3.64 8.02
CA THR A 347 0.76 -2.52 7.45
C THR A 347 -0.04 -1.76 6.40
N TRP A 348 0.30 -0.48 6.26
CA TRP A 348 -0.19 0.41 5.21
C TRP A 348 1.00 1.12 4.53
N ILE A 349 0.71 2.01 3.58
CA ILE A 349 1.68 2.61 2.65
C ILE A 349 2.81 3.35 3.38
N HIS A 350 2.48 4.11 4.42
CA HIS A 350 3.44 4.96 5.15
C HIS A 350 3.41 4.74 6.66
N ARG A 351 2.46 3.96 7.17
CA ARG A 351 2.31 3.68 8.60
C ARG A 351 1.91 2.24 8.84
N SER A 352 2.33 1.67 9.96
CA SER A 352 1.68 0.48 10.52
C SER A 352 0.76 0.91 11.65
N TYR A 353 -0.48 0.41 11.66
CA TYR A 353 -1.48 0.75 12.68
C TYR A 353 -1.67 -0.35 13.71
N ALA A 354 -1.35 -1.61 13.38
CA ALA A 354 -1.33 -2.72 14.32
C ALA A 354 0.13 -3.06 14.70
N ILE A 355 0.80 -2.11 15.34
CA ILE A 355 2.08 -2.37 16.01
C ILE A 355 1.77 -2.94 17.40
N LYS A 356 2.46 -4.02 17.77
CA LYS A 356 2.25 -4.67 19.06
C LYS A 356 2.62 -3.76 20.23
N GLU A 357 1.96 -4.00 21.35
CA GLU A 357 2.24 -3.30 22.61
C GLU A 357 3.72 -3.35 22.98
N GLY A 358 4.25 -2.23 23.48
CA GLY A 358 5.68 -2.06 23.79
C GLY A 358 6.55 -1.69 22.59
N PHE A 359 6.00 -1.67 21.36
CA PHE A 359 6.70 -1.24 20.17
C PHE A 359 6.05 -0.02 19.52
N GLU A 360 6.83 0.69 18.70
CA GLU A 360 6.40 1.91 18.03
C GLU A 360 6.97 2.03 16.62
N GLN A 361 6.48 3.01 15.86
CA GLN A 361 7.06 3.38 14.57
C GLN A 361 8.16 4.42 14.78
N LYS A 362 9.37 4.15 14.30
CA LYS A 362 10.49 5.11 14.28
C LYS A 362 10.77 5.60 12.87
N VAL A 363 11.38 6.77 12.75
CA VAL A 363 11.76 7.37 11.47
C VAL A 363 13.28 7.37 11.36
N MET A 364 13.81 6.80 10.29
CA MET A 364 15.22 6.89 9.96
C MET A 364 15.56 8.35 9.58
N PRO A 365 16.55 8.98 10.22
CA PRO A 365 17.02 10.30 9.80
C PRO A 365 17.48 10.26 8.34
N VAL A 366 17.02 11.21 7.53
CA VAL A 366 17.30 11.28 6.09
C VAL A 366 18.81 11.37 5.81
N ASP A 367 19.56 12.07 6.67
CA ASP A 367 21.03 12.17 6.59
C ASP A 367 21.72 10.82 6.75
N VAL A 368 21.11 9.90 7.48
CA VAL A 368 21.60 8.52 7.62
C VAL A 368 21.28 7.76 6.34
N ASN A 369 19.99 7.57 6.04
CA ASN A 369 19.57 6.90 4.81
C ASN A 369 18.13 7.25 4.43
N ALA A 370 17.82 7.13 3.13
CA ALA A 370 16.52 7.42 2.56
C ALA A 370 16.30 6.61 1.28
N PHE A 371 15.03 6.36 0.95
CA PHE A 371 14.63 5.82 -0.35
C PHE A 371 14.82 6.87 -1.45
N TYR A 372 15.32 6.45 -2.59
CA TYR A 372 15.35 7.23 -3.83
C TYR A 372 14.04 6.98 -4.56
N HIS A 373 13.13 7.95 -4.50
CA HIS A 373 11.89 7.88 -5.24
C HIS A 373 12.14 8.39 -6.66
N LEU A 374 12.19 7.47 -7.60
CA LEU A 374 12.51 7.74 -9.00
C LEU A 374 11.27 8.31 -9.69
N ARG A 375 10.95 9.58 -9.47
CA ARG A 375 9.68 10.16 -9.97
C ARG A 375 9.77 10.78 -11.37
N ILE A 376 10.88 11.46 -11.66
CA ILE A 376 11.00 12.31 -12.85
C ILE A 376 11.91 11.64 -13.88
N TRP A 377 11.35 11.23 -15.01
CA TRP A 377 12.10 10.40 -15.96
C TRP A 377 12.35 11.15 -17.25
N LYS A 378 13.54 10.92 -17.80
CA LYS A 378 13.94 11.44 -19.09
C LYS A 378 14.37 10.28 -19.97
N PHE A 379 13.83 10.25 -21.18
CA PHE A 379 14.20 9.28 -22.20
C PHE A 379 14.88 10.01 -23.36
N PRO A 380 16.17 10.37 -23.22
CA PRO A 380 16.91 10.97 -24.33
C PRO A 380 16.99 9.96 -25.49
N GLU A 381 16.94 10.46 -26.73
CA GLU A 381 17.03 9.65 -27.96
C GLU A 381 18.31 8.80 -27.99
N VAL A 382 19.43 9.42 -27.61
CA VAL A 382 20.70 8.75 -27.33
C VAL A 382 20.93 8.84 -25.83
N PRO A 383 20.95 7.72 -25.08
CA PRO A 383 21.34 7.76 -23.68
C PRO A 383 22.69 8.45 -23.54
N THR A 384 22.86 9.29 -22.51
CA THR A 384 24.19 9.82 -22.18
C THR A 384 25.05 8.68 -21.60
N PHE A 385 25.43 7.71 -22.44
CA PHE A 385 26.39 6.67 -22.13
C PHE A 385 27.78 7.29 -22.08
N ASN A 386 28.00 8.17 -21.11
CA ASN A 386 29.32 8.68 -20.85
C ASN A 386 29.99 7.72 -19.88
N ARG A 387 31.01 6.97 -20.35
CA ARG A 387 31.81 6.09 -19.48
C ARG A 387 32.34 6.84 -18.26
N SER A 388 32.59 8.15 -18.36
CA SER A 388 33.01 8.97 -17.22
C SER A 388 31.97 9.08 -16.10
N LYS A 389 30.67 9.17 -16.43
CA LYS A 389 29.58 9.21 -15.45
C LYS A 389 29.44 7.88 -14.73
N ILE A 390 29.67 6.77 -15.42
CA ILE A 390 29.63 5.45 -14.80
C ILE A 390 30.74 5.32 -13.76
N SER A 391 31.95 5.82 -14.04
CA SER A 391 33.08 5.76 -13.10
C SER A 391 32.89 6.59 -11.83
N ASN A 392 32.00 7.60 -11.85
CA ASN A 392 31.76 8.51 -10.74
C ASN A 392 30.27 8.54 -10.36
N PRO A 393 29.81 7.64 -9.45
CA PRO A 393 28.44 7.67 -8.95
C PRO A 393 28.08 9.05 -8.35
N PRO A 394 26.84 9.53 -8.55
CA PRO A 394 26.37 10.77 -7.93
C PRO A 394 26.54 10.78 -6.40
N PHE A 395 26.69 11.96 -5.81
CA PHE A 395 26.65 12.11 -4.36
C PHE A 395 25.21 12.13 -3.85
N PHE A 396 25.01 11.54 -2.68
CA PHE A 396 23.74 11.55 -1.96
C PHE A 396 23.46 12.95 -1.43
N ASP A 397 22.50 13.65 -2.04
CA ASP A 397 22.19 15.03 -1.67
C ASP A 397 20.67 15.25 -1.52
N PRO A 398 20.05 14.66 -0.48
CA PRO A 398 18.61 14.70 -0.30
C PRO A 398 18.04 16.12 -0.16
N TYR A 399 18.87 17.06 0.34
CA TYR A 399 18.47 18.46 0.58
C TYR A 399 18.93 19.43 -0.50
N HIS A 400 19.64 18.96 -1.53
CA HIS A 400 20.22 19.82 -2.57
C HIS A 400 21.16 20.91 -2.00
N LEU A 401 21.93 20.54 -0.96
CA LEU A 401 22.87 21.42 -0.26
C LEU A 401 24.32 21.21 -0.72
N ASN A 402 24.60 20.22 -1.57
CA ASN A 402 25.95 19.79 -1.95
C ASN A 402 26.87 19.51 -0.75
N ALA A 403 26.30 19.15 0.41
CA ALA A 403 27.04 18.98 1.66
C ALA A 403 27.64 17.58 1.82
N THR A 404 26.92 16.54 1.39
CA THR A 404 27.35 15.15 1.57
C THR A 404 28.36 14.73 0.50
N LYS A 405 29.43 14.07 0.92
CA LYS A 405 30.44 13.48 0.03
C LYS A 405 30.25 11.98 -0.20
N ARG A 406 29.11 11.42 0.21
CA ARG A 406 28.82 9.98 0.11
C ARG A 406 28.23 9.68 -1.26
N ALA A 407 28.84 8.77 -2.02
CA ALA A 407 28.24 8.24 -3.23
C ALA A 407 26.92 7.50 -2.96
N ILE A 408 25.94 7.62 -3.86
CA ILE A 408 24.64 6.96 -3.75
C ILE A 408 24.72 5.42 -3.78
N TYR A 409 25.75 4.89 -4.44
CA TYR A 409 26.06 3.46 -4.48
C TYR A 409 27.57 3.25 -4.67
N LYS A 410 28.08 2.08 -4.29
CA LYS A 410 29.48 1.72 -4.55
C LYS A 410 29.65 1.33 -6.02
N ILE A 411 30.66 1.88 -6.69
CA ILE A 411 30.92 1.56 -8.11
C ILE A 411 30.99 0.06 -8.40
N SER A 412 31.57 -0.72 -7.48
CA SER A 412 31.65 -2.18 -7.56
C SER A 412 30.28 -2.86 -7.60
N ASP A 413 29.30 -2.31 -6.88
CA ASP A 413 27.93 -2.82 -6.84
C ASP A 413 27.20 -2.51 -8.14
N GLY A 414 27.30 -1.27 -8.64
CA GLY A 414 26.76 -0.88 -9.94
C GLY A 414 27.28 -1.77 -11.08
N LEU A 415 28.60 -2.05 -11.10
CA LEU A 415 29.20 -2.93 -12.12
C LEU A 415 28.71 -4.38 -12.01
N LYS A 416 28.50 -4.91 -10.79
CA LYS A 416 27.95 -6.25 -10.57
C LYS A 416 26.50 -6.33 -11.01
N ILE A 417 25.68 -5.33 -10.67
CA ILE A 417 24.28 -5.19 -11.10
C ILE A 417 24.21 -5.21 -12.63
N GLN A 418 25.00 -4.37 -13.30
CA GLN A 418 25.03 -4.30 -14.75
C GLN A 418 25.42 -5.63 -15.42
N ARG A 419 26.42 -6.32 -14.85
CA ARG A 419 26.89 -7.61 -15.36
C ARG A 419 25.84 -8.70 -15.19
N LYS A 420 25.22 -8.81 -14.01
CA LYS A 420 24.14 -9.77 -13.75
C LYS A 420 22.97 -9.55 -14.70
N PHE A 421 22.55 -8.30 -14.86
CA PHE A 421 21.50 -7.92 -15.79
C PHE A 421 21.81 -8.36 -17.23
N LYS A 422 22.99 -8.00 -17.75
CA LYS A 422 23.42 -8.39 -19.12
C LYS A 422 23.47 -9.90 -19.30
N ASN A 423 23.99 -10.64 -18.31
CA ASN A 423 24.04 -12.09 -18.40
C ASN A 423 22.64 -12.68 -18.46
N ARG A 424 21.72 -12.20 -17.63
CA ARG A 424 20.33 -12.69 -17.58
C ARG A 424 19.57 -12.44 -18.89
N VAL A 425 19.64 -11.21 -19.42
CA VAL A 425 18.89 -10.84 -20.63
C VAL A 425 19.55 -11.26 -21.94
N SER A 426 20.76 -11.82 -21.92
CA SER A 426 21.45 -12.31 -23.13
C SER A 426 21.33 -13.82 -23.35
N GLN A 427 20.72 -14.55 -22.42
CA GLN A 427 20.65 -16.01 -22.42
C GLN A 427 19.30 -16.55 -22.92
N GLY A 428 19.35 -17.61 -23.73
CA GLY A 428 18.19 -18.43 -24.12
C GLY A 428 16.95 -17.63 -24.53
N THR A 429 15.80 -18.03 -24.03
CA THR A 429 14.50 -17.39 -24.29
C THR A 429 14.42 -15.95 -23.77
N MET A 430 15.20 -15.59 -22.73
CA MET A 430 15.20 -14.24 -22.17
C MET A 430 15.66 -13.20 -23.17
N LYS A 431 16.62 -13.53 -24.04
CA LYS A 431 17.08 -12.63 -25.10
C LYS A 431 15.94 -12.22 -26.04
N THR A 432 15.15 -13.19 -26.46
CA THR A 432 14.02 -12.95 -27.37
C THR A 432 12.91 -12.16 -26.68
N ILE A 433 12.52 -12.55 -25.46
CA ILE A 433 11.50 -11.82 -24.68
C ILE A 433 11.94 -10.36 -24.44
N TYR A 434 13.21 -10.16 -24.04
CA TYR A 434 13.77 -8.83 -23.80
C TYR A 434 13.74 -7.92 -25.03
N SER A 435 14.05 -8.47 -26.22
CA SER A 435 14.03 -7.70 -27.46
C SER A 435 12.65 -7.23 -27.90
N ARG A 436 11.57 -7.84 -27.40
CA ARG A 436 10.17 -7.50 -27.72
C ARG A 436 9.56 -6.46 -26.78
N LEU A 437 10.28 -6.05 -25.74
CA LEU A 437 9.80 -5.01 -24.84
C LEU A 437 9.47 -3.71 -25.62
N PRO A 438 8.37 -3.03 -25.26
CA PRO A 438 7.87 -1.90 -26.02
C PRO A 438 8.83 -0.70 -25.94
N LYS A 439 8.98 -0.01 -27.07
CA LYS A 439 9.81 1.20 -27.21
C LYS A 439 9.06 2.50 -26.91
N VAL A 440 7.79 2.41 -26.56
CA VAL A 440 6.91 3.52 -26.21
C VAL A 440 6.08 3.12 -25.00
N SER A 441 5.56 4.10 -24.29
CA SER A 441 4.68 3.91 -23.13
C SER A 441 3.29 4.44 -23.48
N LEU A 442 2.30 3.56 -23.48
CA LEU A 442 0.91 3.83 -23.86
C LEU A 442 0.06 4.20 -22.64
N TYR A 443 0.21 3.46 -21.54
CA TYR A 443 -0.58 3.64 -20.31
C TYR A 443 -0.05 4.74 -19.38
N TYR A 444 1.26 4.86 -19.21
CA TYR A 444 1.86 5.75 -18.22
C TYR A 444 1.45 7.23 -18.43
N PRO A 445 1.48 7.79 -19.66
CA PRO A 445 1.05 9.17 -19.86
C PRO A 445 -0.41 9.40 -19.45
N LEU A 446 -1.29 8.43 -19.72
CA LEU A 446 -2.71 8.49 -19.35
C LEU A 446 -2.90 8.43 -17.83
N ILE A 447 -2.18 7.52 -17.17
CA ILE A 447 -2.21 7.37 -15.72
C ILE A 447 -1.62 8.59 -15.02
N GLU A 448 -0.53 9.16 -15.51
CA GLU A 448 0.09 10.34 -14.92
C GLU A 448 -0.86 11.55 -14.96
N VAL A 449 -1.51 11.80 -16.10
CA VAL A 449 -2.52 12.86 -16.24
C VAL A 449 -3.69 12.62 -15.27
N CYS A 450 -4.19 11.39 -15.23
CA CYS A 450 -5.29 11.01 -14.35
C CYS A 450 -4.94 11.19 -12.87
N TYR A 451 -3.74 10.76 -12.45
CA TYR A 451 -3.30 10.86 -11.07
C TYR A 451 -3.06 12.31 -10.65
N ASN A 452 -2.50 13.13 -11.55
CA ASN A 452 -2.40 14.57 -11.32
C ASN A 452 -3.76 15.23 -11.07
N ARG A 453 -4.81 14.76 -11.76
CA ARG A 453 -6.19 15.21 -11.51
C ARG A 453 -6.72 14.71 -10.17
N ILE A 454 -6.71 13.42 -9.90
CA ILE A 454 -7.37 12.81 -8.73
C ILE A 454 -6.62 13.13 -7.42
N PHE A 455 -5.29 13.12 -7.43
CA PHE A 455 -4.48 13.16 -6.20
C PHE A 455 -3.96 14.56 -5.86
N TYR A 456 -3.50 15.29 -6.88
CA TYR A 456 -2.75 16.53 -6.70
C TYR A 456 -3.62 17.78 -6.93
N SER A 457 -4.70 17.66 -7.70
CA SER A 457 -5.70 18.72 -7.78
C SER A 457 -6.64 18.60 -6.57
N MET A 458 -6.71 19.62 -5.71
CA MET A 458 -7.59 19.65 -4.53
C MET A 458 -9.10 19.65 -4.86
N LYS A 459 -9.49 19.32 -6.10
CA LYS A 459 -10.89 19.37 -6.55
C LYS A 459 -11.71 18.19 -6.01
N ASP A 460 -11.07 17.05 -5.76
CA ASP A 460 -11.76 15.79 -5.43
C ASP A 460 -11.46 15.31 -4.00
N ILE A 461 -11.50 16.21 -3.01
CA ILE A 461 -11.15 15.90 -1.60
C ILE A 461 -12.03 14.79 -0.98
N GLY A 462 -13.22 14.54 -1.55
CA GLY A 462 -14.20 13.58 -1.02
C GLY A 462 -14.26 12.22 -1.71
N THR A 463 -13.44 11.93 -2.72
CA THR A 463 -13.49 10.63 -3.42
C THR A 463 -12.35 9.72 -3.01
N CYS A 464 -12.64 8.42 -2.97
CA CYS A 464 -11.61 7.44 -2.72
C CYS A 464 -10.59 7.46 -3.84
N ARG A 465 -9.33 7.22 -3.49
CA ARG A 465 -8.23 7.44 -4.43
C ARG A 465 -7.83 6.13 -5.11
N GLY A 466 -8.02 6.04 -6.43
CA GLY A 466 -7.69 4.83 -7.18
C GLY A 466 -7.68 5.04 -8.70
N PRO A 467 -7.00 4.17 -9.46
CA PRO A 467 -7.00 4.20 -10.93
C PRO A 467 -8.35 3.84 -11.55
N GLU A 468 -9.31 3.33 -10.78
CA GLU A 468 -10.67 3.00 -11.21
C GLU A 468 -11.42 4.22 -11.78
N TYR A 469 -11.02 5.43 -11.37
CA TYR A 469 -11.52 6.70 -11.91
C TYR A 469 -10.80 7.16 -13.19
N CYS A 470 -9.83 6.40 -13.68
CA CYS A 470 -9.12 6.69 -14.93
C CYS A 470 -9.82 5.99 -16.08
N ASN A 471 -10.22 6.75 -17.09
CA ASN A 471 -10.69 6.18 -18.35
C ASN A 471 -9.48 5.73 -19.17
N ILE A 472 -9.14 4.44 -19.10
CA ILE A 472 -8.01 3.84 -19.81
C ILE A 472 -8.55 2.96 -20.94
N PRO A 473 -8.24 3.26 -22.20
CA PRO A 473 -8.71 2.46 -23.32
C PRO A 473 -7.97 1.12 -23.39
N ALA A 474 -8.63 0.14 -24.00
CA ALA A 474 -7.98 -1.06 -24.49
C ALA A 474 -7.03 -0.72 -25.66
N PHE A 475 -5.97 -1.51 -25.81
CA PHE A 475 -5.01 -1.37 -26.91
C PHE A 475 -4.89 -2.70 -27.67
N PRO A 476 -5.69 -2.90 -28.72
CA PRO A 476 -5.63 -4.11 -29.54
C PRO A 476 -4.23 -4.35 -30.09
N GLY A 477 -3.76 -5.60 -30.00
CA GLY A 477 -2.42 -6.03 -30.38
C GLY A 477 -1.37 -5.91 -29.26
N LEU A 478 -1.67 -5.23 -28.15
CA LEU A 478 -0.77 -5.16 -27.00
C LEU A 478 -0.98 -6.39 -26.10
N ARG A 479 0.04 -7.25 -26.01
CA ARG A 479 0.01 -8.41 -25.13
C ARG A 479 0.21 -8.03 -23.66
N CYS A 480 -0.79 -8.31 -22.85
CA CYS A 480 -0.74 -8.13 -21.41
C CYS A 480 -1.15 -9.41 -20.66
N THR A 481 -0.55 -9.57 -19.49
CA THR A 481 -0.94 -10.56 -18.50
C THR A 481 -1.83 -9.83 -17.49
N ASN A 482 -3.10 -10.22 -17.44
CA ASN A 482 -4.13 -9.65 -16.58
C ASN A 482 -4.52 -10.68 -15.51
N VAL A 483 -5.08 -10.20 -14.41
CA VAL A 483 -5.67 -11.09 -13.40
C VAL A 483 -7.13 -11.34 -13.70
N ALA A 484 -7.49 -12.62 -13.77
CA ALA A 484 -8.86 -13.09 -13.70
C ALA A 484 -9.16 -13.58 -12.28
N SER A 485 -10.40 -13.40 -11.85
CA SER A 485 -10.84 -13.78 -10.52
C SER A 485 -12.32 -14.08 -10.48
N GLU A 486 -12.67 -15.06 -9.67
CA GLU A 486 -14.04 -15.46 -9.41
C GLU A 486 -14.34 -15.38 -7.91
N PHE A 487 -15.50 -14.81 -7.59
CA PHE A 487 -16.00 -14.72 -6.22
C PHE A 487 -17.31 -15.46 -6.11
N VAL A 488 -17.47 -16.23 -5.03
CA VAL A 488 -18.76 -16.78 -4.62
C VAL A 488 -19.33 -15.92 -3.50
N THR A 489 -20.65 -15.73 -3.54
CA THR A 489 -21.38 -14.99 -2.51
C THR A 489 -22.24 -15.95 -1.69
N TYR A 490 -21.94 -16.07 -0.40
CA TYR A 490 -22.79 -16.73 0.57
C TYR A 490 -23.76 -15.72 1.19
N LYS A 491 -25.07 -15.98 1.04
CA LYS A 491 -26.13 -15.16 1.64
C LYS A 491 -26.37 -15.65 3.07
N SER A 492 -26.06 -14.81 4.04
CA SER A 492 -26.10 -15.21 5.45
C SER A 492 -27.29 -14.63 6.23
N TYR A 493 -27.65 -15.29 7.34
CA TYR A 493 -28.71 -14.85 8.24
C TYR A 493 -28.18 -13.76 9.19
N ARG A 494 -28.36 -12.48 8.80
CA ARG A 494 -28.20 -11.21 9.59
C ARG A 494 -27.93 -9.99 8.69
N ASN A 495 -28.33 -10.04 7.42
CA ASN A 495 -28.01 -8.99 6.46
C ASN A 495 -26.49 -8.82 6.23
N ILE A 496 -25.66 -9.82 6.53
CA ILE A 496 -24.24 -9.82 6.16
C ILE A 496 -24.07 -10.78 4.98
N TYR A 497 -23.47 -10.29 3.91
CA TYR A 497 -23.14 -11.11 2.75
C TYR A 497 -21.63 -11.36 2.77
N ILE A 498 -21.27 -12.62 2.56
CA ILE A 498 -19.88 -13.04 2.63
C ILE A 498 -19.46 -13.40 1.21
N HIS A 499 -18.44 -12.73 0.71
CA HIS A 499 -17.84 -12.97 -0.58
C HIS A 499 -16.47 -13.59 -0.38
N GLN A 500 -16.19 -14.66 -1.10
CA GLN A 500 -14.90 -15.34 -1.05
C GLN A 500 -14.30 -15.41 -2.44
N LEU A 501 -13.03 -15.05 -2.51
CA LEU A 501 -12.21 -15.30 -3.69
C LEU A 501 -11.97 -16.81 -3.79
N ILE A 502 -12.58 -17.46 -4.78
CA ILE A 502 -12.46 -18.92 -4.99
C ILE A 502 -11.40 -19.29 -6.03
N SER A 503 -11.16 -18.39 -6.98
CA SER A 503 -10.15 -18.58 -8.02
C SER A 503 -9.52 -17.24 -8.36
N THR A 504 -8.20 -17.26 -8.53
CA THR A 504 -7.45 -16.12 -9.05
C THR A 504 -6.28 -16.62 -9.88
N ASP A 505 -6.20 -16.16 -11.11
CA ASP A 505 -5.20 -16.63 -12.07
C ASP A 505 -4.75 -15.54 -13.02
N PHE A 506 -3.64 -15.80 -13.70
CA PHE A 506 -3.11 -14.94 -14.74
C PHE A 506 -3.59 -15.36 -16.12
N GLU A 507 -4.20 -14.44 -16.85
CA GLU A 507 -4.63 -14.63 -18.24
C GLU A 507 -3.80 -13.75 -19.18
N GLU A 508 -3.25 -14.35 -20.24
CA GLU A 508 -2.63 -13.59 -21.32
C GLU A 508 -3.70 -13.18 -22.33
N GLY A 509 -3.80 -11.88 -22.60
CA GLY A 509 -4.66 -11.31 -23.63
C GLY A 509 -3.87 -10.39 -24.56
N ASP A 510 -4.41 -10.13 -25.75
CA ASP A 510 -3.84 -9.24 -26.77
C ASP A 510 -4.62 -7.93 -26.93
N ASN A 511 -5.60 -7.67 -26.07
CA ASN A 511 -6.39 -6.44 -26.07
C ASN A 511 -5.89 -5.39 -25.04
N GLY A 512 -4.61 -5.47 -24.67
CA GLY A 512 -4.00 -4.61 -23.67
C GLY A 512 -4.24 -5.04 -22.22
N CYS A 513 -3.68 -4.26 -21.32
CA CYS A 513 -3.71 -4.44 -19.89
C CYS A 513 -5.03 -3.88 -19.35
N THR A 514 -5.65 -4.58 -18.40
CA THR A 514 -6.91 -4.17 -17.78
C THR A 514 -6.72 -3.88 -16.29
N LEU A 515 -7.59 -3.06 -15.73
CA LEU A 515 -7.77 -2.99 -14.28
C LEU A 515 -8.70 -4.13 -13.86
#